data_AF-A0A9C9C033-F1
#
_entry.id   AF-A0A9C9C033-F1
#
_cell.length_a   1.000
_cell.length_b   1.000
_cell.length_c   1.000
_cell.angle_alpha   90.00
_cell.angle_beta   90.00
_cell.angle_gamma   90.00
#
_symmetry.space_group_name_H-M   'P 1'
#
loop_
_entity.id
_entity.type
_entity.pdbx_description
1 polymer ?
#
loop_
_entity_poly.entity_id
_entity_poly.type
_entity_poly.pdbx_seq_one_letter_code
_entity_poly.pdbx_strand_id
1 'polypeptide(L)'
;MNRHVFVKKSMVAAVDNEQGTAIVAALLILLLLTFVAIMATDTTTTEKAIVRSDSVFERNFYRAESAALEGIQKLANESSPQELLAPLITTDANNANLLRAADSQDPDNDVANLDISGDSEVDKNDFLETSQIDSDNSTYRAVVQKPIQSGNSLGMESSRLYDYVAYGYSEGNRGRAMVKIGFKKRF
;
A
#
# COMPACT_ATOMS: atom_id res chain seq x y z
N MET A 1 27.65 -0.97 -102.64
CA MET A 1 27.22 -2.28 -102.11
C MET A 1 27.76 -2.40 -100.69
N ASN A 2 26.85 -2.49 -99.73
CA ASN A 2 26.94 -2.86 -98.30
C ASN A 2 27.90 -2.14 -97.32
N ARG A 3 27.26 -1.33 -96.47
CA ARG A 3 27.62 -1.01 -95.09
C ARG A 3 27.80 -2.29 -94.26
N HIS A 4 28.84 -2.32 -93.43
CA HIS A 4 28.79 -2.99 -92.14
C HIS A 4 29.36 -2.05 -91.07
N VAL A 5 28.46 -1.31 -90.43
CA VAL A 5 28.73 -0.56 -89.20
C VAL A 5 28.66 -1.57 -88.07
N PHE A 6 29.80 -1.88 -87.44
CA PHE A 6 29.83 -2.61 -86.18
C PHE A 6 29.38 -1.66 -85.07
N VAL A 7 28.11 -1.76 -84.67
CA VAL A 7 27.61 -1.09 -83.47
C VAL A 7 28.18 -1.84 -82.26
N LYS A 8 29.20 -1.26 -81.62
CA LYS A 8 29.68 -1.71 -80.31
C LYS A 8 28.57 -1.42 -79.30
N LYS A 9 27.79 -2.44 -78.93
CA LYS A 9 26.85 -2.38 -77.81
C LYS A 9 27.65 -2.04 -76.56
N SER A 10 27.58 -0.81 -76.07
CA SER A 10 28.09 -0.52 -74.74
C SER A 10 27.19 -1.26 -73.75
N MET A 11 27.67 -2.37 -73.20
CA MET A 11 27.18 -2.82 -71.91
C MET A 11 27.41 -1.63 -70.97
N VAL A 12 26.33 -0.92 -70.63
CA VAL A 12 26.29 -0.20 -69.37
C VAL A 12 26.49 -1.29 -68.33
N ALA A 13 27.72 -1.41 -67.85
CA ALA A 13 28.00 -2.26 -66.70
C ALA A 13 27.14 -1.71 -65.57
N ALA A 14 26.17 -2.50 -65.11
CA ALA A 14 25.54 -2.24 -63.84
C ALA A 14 26.67 -2.17 -62.81
N VAL A 15 26.79 -1.03 -62.12
CA VAL A 15 27.82 -0.85 -61.11
C VAL A 15 27.46 -1.78 -59.95
N ASP A 16 28.22 -2.87 -59.76
CA ASP A 16 28.08 -3.87 -58.69
C ASP A 16 28.41 -3.29 -57.29
N ASN A 17 27.65 -2.30 -56.82
CA ASN A 17 27.78 -1.73 -55.46
C ASN A 17 26.79 -2.36 -54.45
N GLU A 18 26.23 -3.52 -54.77
CA GLU A 18 25.22 -4.20 -53.94
C GLU A 18 25.81 -4.77 -52.64
N GLN A 19 27.10 -5.13 -52.65
CA GLN A 19 27.77 -5.67 -51.46
C GLN A 19 27.96 -4.60 -50.36
N GLY A 20 28.21 -3.34 -50.72
CA GLY A 20 28.37 -2.24 -49.76
C GLY A 20 27.05 -1.77 -49.18
N THR A 21 25.99 -1.71 -49.99
CA THR A 21 24.65 -1.30 -49.55
C THR A 21 24.01 -2.32 -48.61
N ALA A 22 24.27 -3.61 -48.81
CA ALA A 22 23.83 -4.68 -47.90
C ALA A 22 24.41 -4.52 -46.48
N ILE A 23 25.70 -4.17 -46.38
CA ILE A 23 26.35 -3.92 -45.08
C ILE A 23 25.74 -2.72 -44.38
N VAL A 24 25.52 -1.60 -45.10
CA VAL A 24 24.90 -0.40 -44.52
C VAL A 24 23.46 -0.68 -44.09
N ALA A 25 22.68 -1.40 -44.89
CA ALA A 25 21.33 -1.80 -44.54
C ALA A 25 21.31 -2.69 -43.28
N ALA A 26 22.21 -3.67 -43.20
CA ALA A 26 22.35 -4.52 -42.01
C ALA A 26 22.71 -3.72 -40.76
N LEU A 27 23.62 -2.74 -40.87
CA LEU A 27 23.98 -1.86 -39.75
C LEU A 27 22.82 -0.96 -39.32
N LEU A 28 22.04 -0.44 -40.26
CA LEU A 28 20.85 0.37 -39.95
C LEU A 28 19.76 -0.46 -39.26
N ILE A 29 19.55 -1.70 -39.72
CA ILE A 29 18.62 -2.63 -39.07
C ILE A 29 19.12 -2.98 -37.66
N LEU A 30 20.42 -3.24 -37.49
CA LEU A 30 21.00 -3.55 -36.19
C LEU A 30 20.87 -2.36 -35.22
N LEU A 31 21.12 -1.14 -35.68
CA LEU A 31 20.92 0.09 -34.91
C LEU A 31 19.45 0.29 -34.51
N LEU A 32 18.51 -0.02 -35.41
CA LEU A 32 17.09 0.07 -35.09
C LEU A 32 16.69 -0.97 -34.03
N LEU A 33 17.18 -2.20 -34.16
CA LEU A 33 16.95 -3.27 -33.20
C LEU A 33 17.53 -2.94 -31.81
N THR A 34 18.71 -2.31 -31.74
CA THR A 34 19.27 -1.89 -30.46
C THR A 34 18.44 -0.81 -29.79
N PHE A 35 17.91 0.16 -30.54
CA PHE A 35 17.00 1.16 -29.96
C PHE A 35 15.70 0.54 -29.45
N VAL A 36 15.09 -0.38 -30.21
CA VAL A 36 13.90 -1.11 -29.75
C VAL A 36 14.21 -1.94 -28.50
N ALA A 37 15.37 -2.61 -28.46
CA ALA A 37 15.78 -3.40 -27.30
C ALA A 37 15.98 -2.54 -26.04
N ILE A 38 16.56 -1.34 -26.17
CA ILE A 38 16.73 -0.40 -25.06
C ILE A 38 15.36 0.07 -24.57
N MET A 39 14.48 0.53 -25.47
CA MET A 39 13.13 0.99 -25.09
C MET A 39 12.29 -0.11 -24.43
N ALA A 40 12.41 -1.35 -24.92
CA ALA A 40 11.75 -2.51 -24.31
C ALA A 40 12.28 -2.82 -22.91
N THR A 41 13.58 -2.61 -22.69
CA THR A 41 14.21 -2.79 -21.37
C THR A 41 13.69 -1.75 -20.38
N ASP A 42 13.68 -0.46 -20.76
CA ASP A 42 13.18 0.61 -19.90
C ASP A 42 11.70 0.41 -19.54
N THR A 43 10.88 0.03 -20.53
CA THR A 43 9.46 -0.31 -20.31
C THR A 43 9.33 -1.46 -19.30
N THR A 44 10.10 -2.55 -19.48
CA THR A 44 10.10 -3.70 -18.57
C THR A 44 10.54 -3.32 -17.15
N THR A 45 11.54 -2.44 -17.00
CA THR A 45 12.00 -2.01 -15.67
C THR A 45 10.93 -1.19 -14.95
N THR A 46 10.21 -0.34 -15.70
CA THR A 46 9.11 0.47 -15.17
C THR A 46 7.94 -0.41 -14.74
N GLU A 47 7.51 -1.35 -15.59
CA GLU A 47 6.45 -2.31 -15.26
C GLU A 47 6.81 -3.13 -14.01
N LYS A 48 8.06 -3.61 -13.91
CA LYS A 48 8.52 -4.33 -12.71
C LYS A 48 8.49 -3.46 -11.46
N ALA A 49 8.84 -2.19 -11.56
CA ALA A 49 8.76 -1.25 -10.44
C ALA A 49 7.30 -1.05 -9.99
N ILE A 50 6.37 -0.90 -10.94
CA ILE A 50 4.93 -0.80 -10.67
C ILE A 50 4.41 -2.07 -9.99
N VAL A 51 4.67 -3.25 -10.56
CA VAL A 51 4.23 -4.54 -9.99
C VAL A 51 4.78 -4.75 -8.59
N ARG A 52 6.05 -4.40 -8.36
CA ARG A 52 6.65 -4.49 -7.02
C ARG A 52 5.97 -3.54 -6.04
N SER A 53 5.68 -2.31 -6.46
CA SER A 53 4.99 -1.32 -5.62
C SER A 53 3.59 -1.82 -5.23
N ASP A 54 2.85 -2.34 -6.21
CA ASP A 54 1.49 -2.86 -6.01
C ASP A 54 1.48 -4.07 -5.06
N SER A 55 2.38 -5.03 -5.27
CA SER A 55 2.54 -6.19 -4.40
C SER A 55 2.94 -5.81 -2.97
N VAL A 56 3.82 -4.80 -2.80
CA VAL A 56 4.18 -4.29 -1.47
C VAL A 56 3.00 -3.61 -0.80
N PHE A 57 2.20 -2.82 -1.54
CA PHE A 57 1.00 -2.19 -1.01
C PHE A 57 -0.02 -3.24 -0.56
N GLU A 58 -0.35 -4.21 -1.41
CA GLU A 58 -1.32 -5.27 -1.10
C GLU A 58 -0.91 -6.07 0.14
N ARG A 59 0.37 -6.45 0.25
CA ARG A 59 0.87 -7.16 1.44
C ARG A 59 0.74 -6.33 2.72
N ASN A 60 1.07 -5.04 2.66
CA ASN A 60 0.91 -4.16 3.83
C ASN A 60 -0.56 -3.91 4.15
N PHE A 61 -1.43 -3.82 3.14
CA PHE A 61 -2.87 -3.71 3.34
C PHE A 61 -3.43 -4.92 4.08
N TYR A 62 -3.12 -6.15 3.64
CA TYR A 62 -3.56 -7.35 4.34
C TYR A 62 -3.01 -7.46 5.77
N ARG A 63 -1.75 -7.04 5.98
CA ARG A 63 -1.16 -6.99 7.34
C ARG A 63 -1.90 -5.98 8.23
N ALA A 64 -2.14 -4.78 7.71
CA ALA A 64 -2.88 -3.73 8.42
C ALA A 64 -4.32 -4.17 8.71
N GLU A 65 -5.04 -4.76 7.75
CA GLU A 65 -6.38 -5.29 7.96
C GLU A 65 -6.38 -6.38 9.05
N SER A 66 -5.45 -7.33 8.97
CA SER A 66 -5.33 -8.40 9.95
C SER A 66 -5.06 -7.85 11.35
N ALA A 67 -4.21 -6.83 11.48
CA ALA A 67 -3.93 -6.18 12.76
C ALA A 67 -5.14 -5.43 13.33
N ALA A 68 -5.93 -4.77 12.48
CA ALA A 68 -7.20 -4.17 12.89
C ALA A 68 -8.18 -5.24 13.39
N LEU A 69 -8.30 -6.36 12.67
CA LEU A 69 -9.12 -7.50 13.06
C LEU A 69 -8.63 -8.17 14.36
N GLU A 70 -7.32 -8.24 14.60
CA GLU A 70 -6.76 -8.71 15.88
C GLU A 70 -7.23 -7.83 17.04
N GLY A 71 -7.18 -6.50 16.87
CA GLY A 71 -7.69 -5.55 17.87
C GLY A 71 -9.17 -5.72 18.15
N ILE A 72 -9.97 -5.90 17.09
CA ILE A 72 -11.41 -6.21 17.22
C ILE A 72 -11.61 -7.52 17.95
N GLN A 73 -10.89 -8.59 17.58
CA GLN A 73 -11.04 -9.91 18.18
C GLN A 73 -10.69 -9.90 19.67
N LYS A 74 -9.62 -9.17 20.05
CA LYS A 74 -9.23 -8.97 21.46
C LYS A 74 -10.35 -8.31 22.25
N LEU A 75 -10.90 -7.21 21.76
CA LEU A 75 -12.04 -6.56 22.41
C LEU A 75 -13.32 -7.38 22.33
N ALA A 76 -13.54 -8.14 21.27
CA ALA A 76 -14.73 -8.97 21.10
C ALA A 76 -14.75 -10.12 22.12
N ASN A 77 -13.60 -10.70 22.45
CA ASN A 77 -13.45 -11.75 23.45
C ASN A 77 -13.56 -11.27 24.90
N GLU A 78 -13.36 -9.98 25.13
CA GLU A 78 -13.44 -9.42 26.47
C GLU A 78 -14.90 -9.29 26.94
N SER A 79 -15.18 -9.61 28.20
CA SER A 79 -16.53 -9.51 28.79
C SER A 79 -16.62 -8.48 29.92
N SER A 80 -15.47 -8.04 30.43
CA SER A 80 -15.37 -7.08 31.54
C SER A 80 -15.58 -5.65 31.04
N PRO A 81 -16.55 -4.89 31.60
CA PRO A 81 -16.78 -3.51 31.21
C PRO A 81 -15.55 -2.60 31.36
N GLN A 82 -14.68 -2.88 32.33
CA GLN A 82 -13.46 -2.10 32.60
C GLN A 82 -12.45 -2.19 31.46
N GLU A 83 -12.36 -3.34 30.81
CA GLU A 83 -11.42 -3.64 29.73
C GLU A 83 -11.96 -3.20 28.34
N LEU A 84 -13.24 -2.82 28.29
CA LEU A 84 -13.92 -2.32 27.09
C LEU A 84 -14.11 -0.80 27.10
N LEU A 85 -13.83 -0.14 28.22
CA LEU A 85 -14.03 1.30 28.38
C LEU A 85 -12.69 2.00 28.59
N ALA A 86 -12.26 2.79 27.61
CA ALA A 86 -11.02 3.56 27.70
C ALA A 86 -10.88 4.39 28.99
N PRO A 87 -11.94 5.06 29.52
CA PRO A 87 -11.83 5.81 30.77
C PRO A 87 -11.63 4.93 32.03
N LEU A 88 -11.89 3.63 31.95
CA LEU A 88 -11.79 2.69 33.07
C LEU A 88 -10.53 1.84 33.03
N ILE A 89 -9.75 1.91 31.95
CA ILE A 89 -8.54 1.11 31.78
C ILE A 89 -7.39 1.69 32.59
N THR A 90 -6.72 0.83 33.36
CA THR A 90 -5.47 1.12 34.07
C THR A 90 -4.27 0.57 33.30
N THR A 91 -3.06 1.02 33.62
CA THR A 91 -1.81 0.63 32.90
C THR A 91 -1.54 -0.89 32.91
N ASP A 92 -2.06 -1.63 33.89
CA ASP A 92 -1.83 -3.07 34.04
C ASP A 92 -2.92 -3.95 33.41
N ALA A 93 -3.87 -3.34 32.69
CA ALA A 93 -5.00 -4.03 32.06
C ALA A 93 -4.59 -4.77 30.77
N ASN A 94 -5.36 -5.80 30.39
CA ASN A 94 -5.07 -6.60 29.19
C ASN A 94 -5.11 -5.78 27.90
N ASN A 95 -5.90 -4.70 27.89
CA ASN A 95 -6.11 -3.84 26.72
C ASN A 95 -5.52 -2.42 26.87
N ALA A 96 -4.69 -2.15 27.87
CA ALA A 96 -4.17 -0.80 28.20
C ALA A 96 -3.51 -0.06 27.03
N ASN A 97 -2.77 -0.78 26.20
CA ASN A 97 -2.09 -0.21 25.03
C ASN A 97 -2.89 -0.36 23.74
N LEU A 98 -3.96 -1.16 23.78
CA LEU A 98 -4.83 -1.42 22.64
C LEU A 98 -5.94 -0.39 22.55
N LEU A 99 -6.66 -0.15 23.64
CA LEU A 99 -7.88 0.65 23.67
C LEU A 99 -7.61 2.05 24.22
N ARG A 100 -8.07 3.08 23.51
CA ARG A 100 -7.95 4.49 23.89
C ARG A 100 -9.26 5.23 23.65
N ALA A 101 -9.44 6.38 24.31
CA ALA A 101 -10.59 7.25 24.06
C ALA A 101 -10.35 8.06 22.78
N ALA A 102 -11.41 8.33 22.03
CA ALA A 102 -11.36 9.31 20.94
C ALA A 102 -11.11 10.72 21.50
N ASP A 103 -10.59 11.60 20.65
CA ASP A 103 -10.46 13.00 20.96
C ASP A 103 -11.82 13.60 21.33
N SER A 104 -11.78 14.51 22.31
CA SER A 104 -12.98 15.10 22.90
C SER A 104 -13.60 16.22 22.07
N GLN A 105 -12.80 16.87 21.20
CA GLN A 105 -13.23 17.99 20.36
C GLN A 105 -13.62 17.50 18.96
N ASP A 106 -12.87 16.55 18.40
CA ASP A 106 -13.08 15.96 17.09
C ASP A 106 -12.90 14.43 17.09
N PRO A 107 -13.93 13.68 17.53
CA PRO A 107 -13.86 12.22 17.64
C PRO A 107 -13.69 11.48 16.31
N ASP A 108 -13.94 12.15 15.19
CA ASP A 108 -13.85 11.57 13.85
C ASP A 108 -12.50 11.84 13.17
N ASN A 109 -11.63 12.65 13.79
CA ASN A 109 -10.30 12.96 13.28
C ASN A 109 -9.30 11.84 13.60
N ASP A 110 -8.92 11.10 12.57
CA ASP A 110 -8.01 9.95 12.70
C ASP A 110 -6.62 10.34 13.21
N VAL A 111 -6.11 11.51 12.81
CA VAL A 111 -4.80 12.00 13.27
C VAL A 111 -4.91 12.36 14.75
N ALA A 112 -5.90 13.15 15.16
CA ALA A 112 -6.06 13.52 16.57
C ALA A 112 -6.28 12.31 17.50
N ASN A 113 -6.89 11.24 16.98
CA ASN A 113 -7.15 10.01 17.72
C ASN A 113 -5.92 9.09 17.84
N LEU A 114 -5.00 9.16 16.88
CA LEU A 114 -3.88 8.22 16.77
C LEU A 114 -2.54 8.86 17.13
N ASP A 115 -2.30 10.12 16.76
CA ASP A 115 -1.05 10.86 16.96
C ASP A 115 -0.75 11.07 18.44
N ILE A 116 -0.08 10.09 19.04
CA ILE A 116 0.41 10.15 20.43
C ILE A 116 1.71 10.95 20.47
N SER A 117 2.50 10.90 19.40
CA SER A 117 3.80 11.55 19.33
C SER A 117 3.70 13.08 19.28
N GLY A 118 2.56 13.59 18.80
CA GLY A 118 2.25 15.02 18.65
C GLY A 118 2.93 15.66 17.43
N ASP A 119 3.32 14.87 16.44
CA ASP A 119 4.04 15.35 15.25
C ASP A 119 3.14 15.60 14.03
N SER A 120 1.82 15.40 14.19
CA SER A 120 0.79 15.54 13.15
C SER A 120 0.88 14.53 12.02
N GLU A 121 1.65 13.46 12.18
CA GLU A 121 1.63 12.29 11.30
C GLU A 121 1.08 11.07 12.07
N VAL A 122 0.59 10.08 11.33
CA VAL A 122 0.25 8.77 11.92
C VAL A 122 1.31 7.79 11.47
N ASP A 123 2.17 7.40 12.41
CA ASP A 123 3.30 6.52 12.16
C ASP A 123 3.47 5.47 13.28
N LYS A 124 4.58 4.73 13.26
CA LYS A 124 4.85 3.68 14.23
C LYS A 124 4.95 4.16 15.69
N ASN A 125 5.35 5.40 15.92
CA ASN A 125 5.59 5.95 17.25
C ASN A 125 4.27 6.22 17.98
N ASP A 126 3.16 6.21 17.25
CA ASP A 126 1.79 6.38 17.76
C ASP A 126 1.16 5.10 18.32
N PHE A 127 1.83 3.98 18.08
CA PHE A 127 1.39 2.66 18.52
C PHE A 127 2.35 2.13 19.57
N LEU A 128 1.81 1.85 20.76
CA LEU A 128 2.58 1.31 21.88
C LEU A 128 2.86 -0.20 21.73
N GLU A 129 2.08 -0.91 20.90
CA GLU A 129 2.24 -2.36 20.68
C GLU A 129 2.18 -2.78 19.21
N THR A 130 3.06 -3.71 18.85
CA THR A 130 3.06 -4.39 17.55
C THR A 130 2.05 -5.54 17.54
N SER A 131 1.39 -5.73 16.39
CA SER A 131 0.53 -6.88 16.11
C SER A 131 1.32 -8.19 16.18
N GLN A 132 0.69 -9.24 16.72
CA GLN A 132 1.29 -10.57 16.82
C GLN A 132 1.22 -11.34 15.49
N ILE A 133 0.56 -10.78 14.47
CA ILE A 133 0.38 -11.41 13.15
C ILE A 133 1.67 -11.34 12.32
N ASP A 134 2.52 -10.35 12.57
CA ASP A 134 3.74 -10.10 11.81
C ASP A 134 4.98 -10.28 12.69
N SER A 135 5.76 -11.33 12.42
CA SER A 135 7.04 -11.59 13.10
C SER A 135 8.06 -10.47 12.91
N ASP A 136 7.89 -9.67 11.85
CA ASP A 136 8.79 -8.57 11.50
C ASP A 136 8.56 -7.33 12.38
N ASN A 137 7.55 -7.34 13.28
CA ASN A 137 7.18 -6.21 14.14
C ASN A 137 6.95 -4.89 13.37
N SER A 138 6.58 -4.99 12.09
CA SER A 138 6.33 -3.85 11.20
C SER A 138 4.84 -3.49 11.10
N THR A 139 4.02 -4.12 11.92
CA THR A 139 2.57 -4.01 11.90
C THR A 139 2.08 -3.70 13.30
N TYR A 140 1.16 -2.75 13.41
CA TYR A 140 0.70 -2.15 14.65
C TYR A 140 -0.82 -2.12 14.69
N ARG A 141 -1.37 -2.03 15.91
CA ARG A 141 -2.82 -2.04 16.13
C ARG A 141 -3.19 -1.03 17.22
N ALA A 142 -4.35 -0.41 17.06
CA ALA A 142 -4.99 0.39 18.10
C ALA A 142 -6.51 0.29 17.95
N VAL A 143 -7.25 0.54 19.02
CA VAL A 143 -8.70 0.69 18.99
C VAL A 143 -9.08 1.95 19.75
N VAL A 144 -9.94 2.75 19.12
CA VAL A 144 -10.41 4.03 19.65
C VAL A 144 -11.88 3.90 19.99
N GLN A 145 -12.27 4.23 21.22
CA GLN A 145 -13.65 4.32 21.65
C GLN A 145 -14.22 5.70 21.32
N LYS A 146 -15.30 5.76 20.54
CA LYS A 146 -16.03 7.00 20.27
C LYS A 146 -16.87 7.45 21.48
N PRO A 147 -17.12 8.76 21.63
CA PRO A 147 -17.98 9.26 22.69
C PRO A 147 -19.42 8.74 22.53
N ILE A 148 -20.09 8.57 23.66
CA ILE A 148 -21.50 8.18 23.69
C ILE A 148 -22.33 9.38 23.20
N GLN A 149 -23.12 9.18 22.15
CA GLN A 149 -24.00 10.23 21.63
C GLN A 149 -25.00 10.72 22.70
N SER A 150 -25.14 12.05 22.81
CA SER A 150 -26.07 12.71 23.71
C SER A 150 -27.50 12.21 23.47
N GLY A 151 -28.14 11.65 24.50
CA GLY A 151 -29.47 11.04 24.41
C GLY A 151 -29.53 9.57 24.84
N ASN A 152 -28.39 8.86 24.85
CA ASN A 152 -28.29 7.46 25.32
C ASN A 152 -27.89 7.33 26.80
N SER A 153 -27.76 8.44 27.52
CA SER A 153 -27.25 8.51 28.90
C SER A 153 -28.26 8.10 29.98
N LEU A 154 -29.54 7.91 29.63
CA LEU A 154 -30.66 7.77 30.59
C LEU A 154 -31.25 6.35 30.73
N GLY A 155 -30.48 5.30 30.38
CA GLY A 155 -30.83 3.91 30.69
C GLY A 155 -29.88 3.33 31.74
N MET A 156 -30.36 3.10 32.96
CA MET A 156 -29.62 2.40 34.03
C MET A 156 -29.88 0.88 34.04
N GLU A 157 -30.88 0.39 33.30
CA GLU A 157 -31.32 -1.02 33.34
C GLU A 157 -31.07 -1.83 32.05
N SER A 158 -30.51 -1.22 30.99
CA SER A 158 -30.29 -1.89 29.70
C SER A 158 -28.83 -1.84 29.25
N SER A 159 -28.37 -2.90 28.59
CA SER A 159 -27.06 -2.95 27.96
C SER A 159 -26.88 -1.80 26.94
N ARG A 160 -25.78 -1.06 27.08
CA ARG A 160 -25.44 0.12 26.28
C ARG A 160 -24.60 -0.28 25.07
N LEU A 161 -24.90 0.33 23.93
CA LEU A 161 -24.12 0.14 22.69
C LEU A 161 -22.99 1.16 22.65
N TYR A 162 -21.77 0.67 22.46
CA TYR A 162 -20.57 1.48 22.30
C TYR A 162 -20.00 1.32 20.91
N ASP A 163 -19.54 2.45 20.37
CA ASP A 163 -18.93 2.53 19.07
C ASP A 163 -17.41 2.59 19.23
N TYR A 164 -16.72 1.70 18.53
CA TYR A 164 -15.27 1.58 18.50
C TYR A 164 -14.79 1.68 17.05
N VAL A 165 -13.54 2.10 16.90
CA VAL A 165 -12.83 2.09 15.64
C VAL A 165 -11.49 1.42 15.83
N ALA A 166 -11.31 0.27 15.20
CA ALA A 166 -10.02 -0.41 15.18
C ALA A 166 -9.18 0.08 14.01
N TYR A 167 -7.92 0.33 14.30
CA TYR A 167 -6.89 0.72 13.34
C TYR A 167 -5.83 -0.34 13.29
N GLY A 168 -5.42 -0.67 12.07
CA GLY A 168 -4.22 -1.43 11.81
C GLY A 168 -3.32 -0.62 10.90
N TYR A 169 -2.03 -0.60 11.22
CA TYR A 169 -1.02 0.14 10.50
C TYR A 169 0.13 -0.80 10.15
N SER A 170 0.63 -0.76 8.92
CA SER A 170 1.77 -1.57 8.50
C SER A 170 2.75 -0.74 7.68
N GLU A 171 4.03 -0.82 8.02
CA GLU A 171 5.13 -0.08 7.39
C GLU A 171 6.20 -0.99 6.75
N GLY A 172 5.81 -2.23 6.44
CA GLY A 172 6.71 -3.24 5.89
C GLY A 172 7.27 -2.88 4.51
N ASN A 173 8.53 -3.24 4.27
CA ASN A 173 9.16 -3.16 2.93
C ASN A 173 9.09 -1.78 2.24
N ARG A 174 9.16 -0.68 3.00
CA ARG A 174 9.05 0.71 2.50
C ARG A 174 7.67 1.06 1.89
N GLY A 175 6.67 0.21 2.08
CA GLY A 175 5.28 0.56 1.84
C GLY A 175 4.61 0.94 3.16
N ARG A 176 3.53 1.72 3.07
CA ARG A 176 2.67 2.05 4.21
C ARG A 176 1.23 1.74 3.85
N ALA A 177 0.50 1.12 4.77
CA ALA A 177 -0.93 0.94 4.67
C ALA A 177 -1.57 1.14 6.04
N MET A 178 -2.73 1.78 6.05
CA MET A 178 -3.55 1.93 7.23
C MET A 178 -4.97 1.48 6.91
N VAL A 179 -5.55 0.68 7.80
CA VAL A 179 -6.91 0.17 7.69
C VAL A 179 -7.69 0.60 8.92
N LYS A 180 -8.89 1.12 8.69
CA LYS A 180 -9.83 1.58 9.71
C LYS A 180 -11.10 0.74 9.63
N ILE A 181 -11.49 0.12 10.73
CA ILE A 181 -12.69 -0.72 10.81
C ILE A 181 -13.56 -0.24 11.97
N GLY A 182 -14.80 0.15 11.66
CA GLY A 182 -15.80 0.46 12.67
C GLY A 182 -16.40 -0.81 13.26
N PHE A 183 -16.51 -0.86 14.58
CA PHE A 183 -17.07 -1.99 15.33
C PHE A 183 -18.00 -1.48 16.43
N LYS A 184 -19.12 -2.17 16.66
CA LYS A 184 -20.06 -1.81 17.72
C LYS A 184 -20.22 -2.98 18.67
N LYS A 185 -20.13 -2.73 19.97
CA LYS A 185 -20.32 -3.76 21.00
C LYS A 185 -21.25 -3.28 22.09
N ARG A 186 -22.05 -4.22 22.60
CA ARG A 186 -22.95 -4.03 23.72
C ARG A 186 -22.32 -4.59 24.99
N PHE A 187 -22.45 -3.87 26.10
CA PHE A 187 -22.18 -4.38 27.44
C PHE A 187 -23.08 -3.69 28.47
#